data_AF-V4GWN7-F1
#
_entry.id   AF-V4GWN7-F1
#
_cell.length_a   1.000
_cell.length_b   1.000
_cell.length_c   1.000
_cell.angle_alpha   90.00
_cell.angle_beta   90.00
_cell.angle_gamma   90.00
#
_symmetry.space_group_name_H-M   'P 1'
#
loop_
_entity.id
_entity.type
_entity.pdbx_description
1 polymer ?
#
loop_
_entity_poly.entity_id
_entity_poly.type
_entity_poly.pdbx_seq_one_letter_code
_entity_poly.pdbx_strand_id
1 'polypeptide(L)'
;MSSGPGDGSTAALTLARREARATLDAQLAALREIERKAAQLLQFTTALLGVVVSALALAGDVTAASNAYAAVGVAAVAAATLLAGITYTASTRVVGIDGAAVEAATDAESGEAYRRRVVAGYAEWIRFNEAANRRVAPLVTTTVLAVVAGALALGLAVLRAVTGPLPAAVPAVAFLGVAGAVYASGLLGQLRRLRRADPVRPPTGLPTAAAADDRGEPLGGQQCFVGGERDGDDAER
;
A
#
# COMPACT_ATOMS: atom_id res chain seq x y z
N MET A 1 6.44 47.29 20.32
CA MET A 1 5.59 46.08 20.42
C MET A 1 6.54 44.89 20.47
N SER A 2 6.85 44.42 21.67
CA SER A 2 7.80 43.32 21.91
C SER A 2 7.03 42.02 21.82
N SER A 3 7.21 41.25 20.74
CA SER A 3 6.74 39.87 20.67
C SER A 3 7.38 39.09 21.82
N GLY A 4 6.56 38.58 22.73
CA GLY A 4 7.06 37.79 23.85
C GLY A 4 7.58 36.44 23.34
N PRO A 5 8.54 35.79 24.03
CA PRO A 5 9.06 34.46 23.64
C PRO A 5 7.98 33.37 23.49
N GLY A 6 6.77 33.56 24.05
CA GLY A 6 5.62 32.66 23.88
C GLY A 6 4.85 32.76 22.55
N ASP A 7 4.93 33.90 21.85
CA ASP A 7 4.20 34.12 20.59
C ASP A 7 4.80 33.28 19.45
N GLY A 8 6.13 33.19 19.40
CA GLY A 8 6.86 32.39 18.40
C GLY A 8 6.61 30.89 18.54
N SER A 9 6.58 30.36 19.77
CA SER A 9 6.28 28.94 20.04
C SER A 9 4.86 28.58 19.62
N THR A 10 3.89 29.43 19.97
CA THR A 10 2.47 29.22 19.61
C THR A 10 2.25 29.25 18.10
N ALA A 11 2.91 30.17 17.39
CA ALA A 11 2.85 30.25 15.93
C ALA A 11 3.49 29.02 15.27
N ALA A 12 4.66 28.57 15.76
CA ALA A 12 5.34 27.38 15.28
C ALA A 12 4.51 26.11 15.49
N LEU A 13 3.87 25.93 16.65
CA LEU A 13 3.00 24.78 16.91
C LEU A 13 1.72 24.81 16.06
N THR A 14 1.14 25.99 15.85
CA THR A 14 0.00 26.16 14.94
C THR A 14 0.37 25.77 13.51
N LEU A 15 1.53 26.22 13.03
CA LEU A 15 2.06 25.86 11.72
C LEU A 15 2.30 24.34 11.62
N ALA A 16 3.02 23.77 12.59
CA ALA A 16 3.31 22.33 12.63
C ALA A 16 2.02 21.49 12.64
N ARG A 17 1.01 21.88 13.42
CA ARG A 17 -0.30 21.21 13.44
C ARG A 17 -0.98 21.25 12.07
N ARG A 18 -0.94 22.39 11.38
CA ARG A 18 -1.57 22.56 10.06
C ARG A 18 -0.89 21.67 9.03
N GLU A 19 0.44 21.69 8.95
CA GLU A 19 1.19 20.85 8.01
C GLU A 19 1.02 19.35 8.32
N ALA A 20 1.01 18.98 9.61
CA ALA A 20 0.79 17.59 10.02
C ALA A 20 -0.63 17.10 9.68
N ARG A 21 -1.65 17.96 9.84
CA ARG A 21 -3.03 17.64 9.42
C ARG A 21 -3.12 17.47 7.91
N ALA A 22 -2.53 18.38 7.13
CA ALA A 22 -2.50 18.27 5.67
C ALA A 22 -1.82 16.98 5.21
N THR A 23 -0.71 16.60 5.86
CA THR A 23 0.00 15.33 5.59
C THR A 23 -0.86 14.12 5.92
N LEU A 24 -1.52 14.12 7.09
CA LEU A 24 -2.42 13.04 7.49
C LEU A 24 -3.58 12.89 6.51
N ASP A 25 -4.22 13.99 6.11
CA ASP A 25 -5.33 14.01 5.16
C ASP A 25 -4.89 13.44 3.80
N ALA A 26 -3.70 13.80 3.32
CA ALA A 26 -3.12 13.24 2.09
C ALA A 26 -2.85 11.73 2.20
N GLN A 27 -2.31 11.26 3.33
CA GLN A 27 -2.09 9.83 3.57
C GLN A 27 -3.41 9.05 3.64
N LEU A 28 -4.43 9.61 4.30
CA LEU A 28 -5.77 9.00 4.37
C LEU A 28 -6.47 8.96 3.01
N ALA A 29 -6.26 9.98 2.16
CA ALA A 29 -6.73 9.96 0.78
C ALA A 29 -6.04 8.84 -0.02
N ALA A 30 -4.72 8.71 0.12
CA ALA A 30 -3.95 7.64 -0.54
C ALA A 30 -4.39 6.23 -0.09
N LEU A 31 -4.61 6.02 1.22
CA LEU A 31 -5.10 4.74 1.75
C LEU A 31 -6.50 4.40 1.23
N ARG A 32 -7.41 5.38 1.19
CA ARG A 32 -8.76 5.19 0.61
C ARG A 32 -8.70 4.83 -0.88
N GLU A 33 -7.78 5.45 -1.61
CA GLU A 33 -7.57 5.14 -3.02
C GLU A 33 -7.06 3.70 -3.22
N ILE A 34 -6.18 3.23 -2.34
CA ILE A 34 -5.70 1.84 -2.34
C ILE A 34 -6.84 0.86 -2.05
N GLU A 35 -7.66 1.13 -1.03
CA GLU A 35 -8.84 0.31 -0.71
C GLU A 35 -9.79 0.21 -1.90
N ARG A 36 -10.05 1.32 -2.60
CA ARG A 36 -10.88 1.36 -3.80
C ARG A 36 -10.30 0.49 -4.92
N LYS A 37 -8.99 0.59 -5.18
CA LYS A 37 -8.30 -0.25 -6.17
C LYS A 37 -8.35 -1.73 -5.78
N ALA A 38 -8.21 -2.06 -4.49
CA ALA A 38 -8.28 -3.42 -4.00
C ALA A 38 -9.68 -4.04 -4.19
N ALA A 39 -10.74 -3.29 -3.89
CA ALA A 39 -12.12 -3.71 -4.15
C ALA A 39 -12.37 -3.95 -5.65
N GLN A 40 -11.89 -3.05 -6.51
CA GLN A 40 -11.97 -3.22 -7.97
C GLN A 40 -11.21 -4.46 -8.45
N LEU A 41 -9.99 -4.69 -7.95
CA LEU A 41 -9.20 -5.88 -8.26
C LEU A 41 -9.91 -7.15 -7.79
N LEU A 42 -10.46 -7.17 -6.58
CA LEU A 42 -11.19 -8.31 -6.04
C LEU A 42 -12.40 -8.67 -6.92
N GLN A 43 -13.17 -7.66 -7.33
CA GLN A 43 -14.30 -7.86 -8.25
C GLN A 43 -13.82 -8.41 -9.60
N PHE A 44 -12.77 -7.82 -10.17
CA PHE A 44 -12.19 -8.24 -11.43
C PHE A 44 -11.69 -9.68 -11.39
N THR A 45 -10.89 -10.06 -10.38
CA THR A 45 -10.32 -11.42 -10.30
C THR A 45 -11.38 -12.46 -9.99
N THR A 46 -12.40 -12.11 -9.19
CA THR A 46 -13.55 -13.00 -8.93
C THR A 46 -14.35 -13.25 -10.21
N ALA A 47 -14.62 -12.19 -10.98
CA ALA A 47 -15.30 -12.31 -12.27
C ALA A 47 -14.47 -13.15 -13.27
N LEU A 48 -13.16 -12.91 -13.34
CA LEU A 48 -12.24 -13.68 -14.18
C LEU A 48 -12.24 -15.17 -13.79
N LEU A 49 -12.21 -15.48 -12.49
CA LEU A 49 -12.30 -16.85 -12.00
C LEU A 49 -13.62 -17.51 -12.42
N GLY A 50 -14.72 -16.78 -12.33
CA GLY A 50 -16.03 -17.24 -12.81
C GLY A 50 -16.03 -17.59 -14.29
N VAL A 51 -15.48 -16.71 -15.14
CA VAL A 51 -15.31 -16.97 -16.58
C VAL A 51 -14.48 -18.22 -16.84
N VAL A 52 -13.36 -18.39 -16.12
CA VAL A 52 -12.50 -19.56 -16.27
C VAL A 52 -13.23 -20.84 -15.87
N VAL A 53 -13.93 -20.84 -14.73
CA VAL A 53 -14.74 -21.99 -14.28
C VAL A 53 -15.84 -22.32 -15.30
N SER A 54 -16.53 -21.31 -15.84
CA SER A 54 -17.53 -21.52 -16.89
C SER A 54 -16.94 -22.11 -18.17
N ALA A 55 -15.78 -21.61 -18.62
CA ALA A 55 -15.11 -22.15 -19.80
C ALA A 55 -14.68 -23.60 -19.60
N LEU A 56 -14.13 -23.93 -18.43
CA LEU A 56 -13.75 -25.31 -18.06
C LEU A 56 -14.98 -26.24 -18.01
N ALA A 57 -16.10 -25.77 -17.48
CA ALA A 57 -17.33 -26.55 -17.42
C ALA A 57 -17.91 -26.84 -18.82
N LEU A 58 -17.78 -25.89 -19.76
CA LEU A 58 -18.26 -26.05 -21.14
C LEU A 58 -17.31 -26.87 -22.03
N ALA A 59 -16.01 -26.92 -21.70
CA ALA A 59 -15.02 -27.62 -22.52
C ALA A 59 -15.29 -29.13 -22.65
N GLY A 60 -16.05 -29.73 -21.72
CA GLY A 60 -16.51 -31.13 -21.77
C GLY A 60 -15.42 -32.17 -21.54
N ASP A 61 -14.22 -31.95 -22.08
CA ASP A 61 -13.04 -32.78 -21.91
C ASP A 61 -12.01 -32.09 -20.99
N VAL A 62 -11.98 -32.56 -19.74
CA VAL A 62 -11.08 -32.05 -18.70
C VAL A 62 -9.62 -32.28 -19.08
N THR A 63 -9.30 -33.26 -19.93
CA THR A 63 -7.90 -33.58 -20.28
C THR A 63 -7.28 -32.60 -21.26
N ALA A 64 -8.05 -32.09 -22.24
CA ALA A 64 -7.62 -31.01 -23.12
C ALA A 64 -7.49 -29.67 -22.38
N ALA A 65 -8.35 -29.47 -21.36
CA ALA A 65 -8.32 -28.31 -20.48
C ALA A 65 -7.23 -28.39 -19.38
N SER A 66 -6.82 -29.59 -18.98
CA SER A 66 -5.81 -29.82 -17.95
C SER A 66 -4.40 -29.80 -18.54
N ASN A 67 -3.88 -28.60 -18.76
CA ASN A 67 -2.46 -28.42 -19.03
C ASN A 67 -1.80 -27.55 -17.95
N ALA A 68 -0.47 -27.62 -17.86
CA ALA A 68 0.29 -26.91 -16.83
C ALA A 68 0.03 -25.39 -16.84
N TYR A 69 -0.23 -24.80 -18.02
CA TYR A 69 -0.54 -23.38 -18.12
C TYR A 69 -1.90 -23.03 -17.52
N ALA A 70 -2.93 -23.88 -17.70
CA ALA A 70 -4.23 -23.69 -17.07
C ALA A 70 -4.11 -23.74 -15.54
N ALA A 71 -3.37 -24.72 -15.01
CA ALA A 71 -3.16 -24.87 -13.57
C ALA A 71 -2.44 -23.65 -12.98
N VAL A 72 -1.35 -23.19 -13.61
CA VAL A 72 -0.63 -21.99 -13.20
C VAL A 72 -1.51 -20.74 -13.30
N GLY A 73 -2.28 -20.62 -14.38
CA GLY A 73 -3.19 -19.50 -14.60
C GLY A 73 -4.27 -19.38 -13.54
N VAL A 74 -4.98 -20.48 -13.27
CA VAL A 74 -6.01 -20.56 -12.21
C VAL A 74 -5.40 -20.27 -10.85
N ALA A 75 -4.26 -20.89 -10.52
CA ALA A 75 -3.60 -20.67 -9.23
C ALA A 75 -3.18 -19.21 -9.04
N ALA A 76 -2.64 -18.56 -10.08
CA ALA A 76 -2.24 -17.16 -10.02
C ALA A 76 -3.43 -16.22 -9.85
N VAL A 77 -4.54 -16.44 -10.57
CA VAL A 77 -5.78 -15.64 -10.41
C VAL A 77 -6.39 -15.87 -9.02
N ALA A 78 -6.43 -17.10 -8.52
CA ALA A 78 -6.91 -17.39 -7.17
C ALA A 78 -6.05 -16.71 -6.09
N ALA A 79 -4.72 -16.76 -6.23
CA ALA A 79 -3.81 -16.05 -5.33
C ALA A 79 -4.03 -14.54 -5.39
N ALA A 80 -4.23 -13.96 -6.58
CA ALA A 80 -4.57 -12.55 -6.74
C ALA A 80 -5.88 -12.18 -6.03
N THR A 81 -6.92 -13.00 -6.15
CA THR A 81 -8.20 -12.80 -5.44
C THR A 81 -8.00 -12.79 -3.93
N LEU A 82 -7.24 -13.74 -3.38
CA LEU A 82 -6.94 -13.79 -1.95
C LEU A 82 -6.17 -12.55 -1.49
N LEU A 83 -5.13 -12.15 -2.23
CA LEU A 83 -4.34 -10.96 -1.92
C LEU A 83 -5.17 -9.67 -1.99
N ALA A 84 -6.07 -9.55 -2.97
CA ALA A 84 -6.99 -8.42 -3.08
C ALA A 84 -7.95 -8.38 -1.88
N GLY A 85 -8.50 -9.53 -1.48
CA GLY A 85 -9.36 -9.66 -0.31
C GLY A 85 -8.65 -9.29 0.99
N ILE A 86 -7.42 -9.77 1.19
CA ILE A 86 -6.56 -9.39 2.33
C ILE A 86 -6.31 -7.88 2.31
N THR A 87 -5.99 -7.31 1.15
CA THR A 87 -5.74 -5.87 1.03
C THR A 87 -6.97 -5.05 1.39
N TYR A 88 -8.15 -5.50 0.97
CA TYR A 88 -9.42 -4.85 1.28
C TYR A 88 -9.76 -4.91 2.77
N THR A 89 -9.47 -6.03 3.45
CA THR A 89 -9.83 -6.21 4.87
C THR A 89 -8.76 -5.75 5.86
N ALA A 90 -7.49 -5.69 5.45
CA ALA A 90 -6.36 -5.40 6.34
C ALA A 90 -6.13 -3.90 6.62
N SER A 91 -6.95 -3.00 6.07
CA SER A 91 -6.72 -1.56 6.20
C SER A 91 -7.05 -1.05 7.60
N THR A 92 -6.04 -1.06 8.47
CA THR A 92 -6.05 -0.37 9.75
C THR A 92 -5.45 1.02 9.54
N ARG A 93 -6.21 2.07 9.86
CA ARG A 93 -5.77 3.46 9.73
C ARG A 93 -6.26 4.27 10.91
N VAL A 94 -5.48 5.27 11.30
CA VAL A 94 -5.87 6.22 12.34
C VAL A 94 -6.29 7.52 11.68
N VAL A 95 -7.52 7.96 11.96
CA VAL A 95 -8.19 9.05 11.24
C VAL A 95 -8.09 10.38 12.01
N GLY A 96 -7.71 10.37 13.28
CA GLY A 96 -7.51 11.60 14.05
C GLY A 96 -7.53 11.41 15.57
N ILE A 97 -7.82 12.52 16.26
CA ILE A 97 -7.92 12.61 17.73
C ILE A 97 -9.14 11.80 18.21
N ASP A 98 -8.94 10.96 19.22
CA ASP A 98 -10.00 10.19 19.88
C ASP A 98 -10.87 11.08 20.79
N GLY A 99 -12.14 10.69 21.03
CA GLY A 99 -13.09 11.45 21.83
C GLY A 99 -12.58 11.73 23.26
N ALA A 100 -11.95 10.75 23.89
CA ALA A 100 -11.35 10.90 25.22
C ALA A 100 -10.24 11.97 25.26
N ALA A 101 -9.50 12.13 24.16
CA ALA A 101 -8.47 13.16 24.03
C ALA A 101 -9.06 14.56 23.80
N VAL A 102 -10.25 14.65 23.21
CA VAL A 102 -11.01 15.92 23.10
C VAL A 102 -11.58 16.31 24.46
N GLU A 103 -12.13 15.36 25.22
CA GLU A 103 -12.64 15.60 26.57
C GLU A 103 -11.53 16.06 27.53
N ALA A 104 -10.35 15.42 27.47
CA ALA A 104 -9.18 15.82 28.24
C ALA A 104 -8.63 17.22 27.87
N ALA A 105 -8.96 17.75 26.68
CA ALA A 105 -8.60 19.11 26.28
C ALA A 105 -9.46 20.17 26.98
N THR A 106 -10.67 19.80 27.38
CA THR A 106 -11.61 20.67 28.10
C THR A 106 -11.25 20.82 29.58
N ASP A 107 -10.55 19.85 30.16
CA ASP A 107 -10.23 19.76 31.60
C ASP A 107 -8.94 20.50 32.02
N ALA A 108 -8.74 21.72 31.53
CA ALA A 108 -7.79 22.70 32.08
C ALA A 108 -6.28 22.46 31.87
N GLU A 109 -5.86 21.89 30.72
CA GLU A 109 -4.47 22.06 30.31
C GLU A 109 -4.18 23.48 29.78
N SER A 110 -2.97 23.98 30.04
CA SER A 110 -2.49 25.17 29.33
C SER A 110 -2.55 24.93 27.81
N GLY A 111 -3.06 25.91 27.06
CA GLY A 111 -3.25 25.75 25.62
C GLY A 111 -1.99 25.37 24.85
N GLU A 112 -0.81 25.69 25.38
CA GLU A 112 0.48 25.31 24.79
C GLU A 112 0.84 23.84 25.01
N ALA A 113 0.67 23.32 26.23
CA ALA A 113 0.91 21.90 26.51
C ALA A 113 -0.01 21.01 25.67
N TYR A 114 -1.28 21.40 25.55
CA TYR A 114 -2.24 20.72 24.69
C TYR A 114 -1.81 20.74 23.22
N ARG A 115 -1.40 21.90 22.68
CA ARG A 115 -0.90 22.00 21.29
C ARG A 115 0.30 21.09 21.04
N ARG A 116 1.26 21.02 21.98
CA ARG A 116 2.41 20.11 21.87
C ARG A 116 1.98 18.64 21.80
N ARG A 117 1.08 18.21 22.70
CA ARG A 117 0.55 16.84 22.70
C ARG A 117 -0.17 16.51 21.40
N VAL A 118 -0.97 17.44 20.86
CA VAL A 118 -1.66 17.26 19.58
C VAL A 118 -0.67 17.10 18.42
N VAL A 119 0.37 17.94 18.34
CA VAL A 119 1.41 17.82 17.30
C VAL A 119 2.16 16.50 17.43
N ALA A 120 2.51 16.07 18.64
CA ALA A 120 3.16 14.79 18.89
C ALA A 120 2.25 13.59 18.54
N GLY A 121 0.94 13.70 18.76
CA GLY A 121 -0.06 12.71 18.34
C GLY A 121 -0.15 12.59 16.83
N TYR A 122 -0.19 13.71 16.09
CA TYR A 122 -0.15 13.69 14.63
C TYR A 122 1.11 13.00 14.10
N ALA A 123 2.28 13.26 14.69
CA ALA A 123 3.52 12.60 14.28
C ALA A 123 3.44 11.07 14.46
N GLU A 124 2.78 10.60 15.51
CA GLU A 124 2.57 9.16 15.74
C GLU A 124 1.58 8.55 14.75
N TRP A 125 0.48 9.24 14.45
CA TRP A 125 -0.49 8.80 13.45
C TRP A 125 0.09 8.75 12.04
N ILE A 126 0.89 9.76 11.67
CA ILE A 126 1.60 9.80 10.39
C ILE A 126 2.55 8.60 10.27
N ARG A 127 3.34 8.30 11.31
CA ARG A 127 4.24 7.13 11.31
C ARG A 127 3.48 5.81 11.22
N PHE A 128 2.36 5.68 11.93
CA PHE A 128 1.52 4.48 11.88
C PHE A 128 0.90 4.29 10.49
N ASN A 129 0.28 5.33 9.93
CA ASN A 129 -0.34 5.28 8.61
C ASN A 129 0.70 5.05 7.50
N GLU A 130 1.90 5.64 7.62
CA GLU A 130 3.02 5.36 6.71
C GLU A 130 3.45 3.89 6.78
N ALA A 131 3.55 3.32 7.98
CA ALA A 131 3.87 1.91 8.16
C ALA A 131 2.77 1.00 7.57
N ALA A 132 1.50 1.33 7.77
CA ALA A 132 0.37 0.62 7.15
C ALA A 132 0.45 0.68 5.61
N ASN A 133 0.68 1.87 5.05
CA ASN A 133 0.82 2.06 3.61
C ASN A 133 2.00 1.25 3.02
N ARG A 134 3.16 1.24 3.70
CA ARG A 134 4.32 0.44 3.28
C ARG A 134 4.05 -1.07 3.28
N ARG A 135 3.18 -1.56 4.16
CA ARG A 135 2.77 -2.98 4.21
C ARG A 135 1.80 -3.32 3.10
N VAL A 136 0.89 -2.42 2.78
CA VAL A 136 -0.15 -2.66 1.78
C VAL A 136 0.36 -2.51 0.34
N ALA A 137 1.27 -1.56 0.10
CA ALA A 137 1.83 -1.31 -1.25
C ALA A 137 2.33 -2.58 -1.99
N PRO A 138 3.20 -3.44 -1.40
CA PRO A 138 3.65 -4.65 -2.09
C PRO A 138 2.54 -5.67 -2.33
N LEU A 139 1.49 -5.70 -1.51
CA LEU A 139 0.35 -6.59 -1.73
C LEU A 139 -0.38 -6.19 -3.01
N VAL A 140 -0.69 -4.91 -3.19
CA VAL A 140 -1.34 -4.40 -4.41
C VAL A 140 -0.50 -4.72 -5.65
N THR A 141 0.81 -4.43 -5.62
CA THR A 141 1.71 -4.72 -6.75
C THR A 141 1.77 -6.22 -7.05
N THR A 142 1.86 -7.07 -6.02
CA THR A 142 1.85 -8.53 -6.18
C THR A 142 0.54 -9.02 -6.78
N THR A 143 -0.60 -8.50 -6.32
CA THR A 143 -1.92 -8.80 -6.86
C THR A 143 -1.98 -8.51 -8.36
N VAL A 144 -1.59 -7.31 -8.78
CA VAL A 144 -1.61 -6.92 -10.21
C VAL A 144 -0.72 -7.84 -11.05
N LEU A 145 0.50 -8.12 -10.59
CA LEU A 145 1.42 -9.00 -11.31
C LEU A 145 0.89 -10.43 -11.39
N ALA A 146 0.26 -10.94 -10.32
CA ALA A 146 -0.37 -12.25 -10.31
C ALA A 146 -1.56 -12.32 -11.28
N VAL A 147 -2.37 -11.26 -11.39
CA VAL A 147 -3.43 -11.16 -12.40
C VAL A 147 -2.87 -11.22 -13.82
N VAL A 148 -1.83 -10.43 -14.11
CA VAL A 148 -1.21 -10.40 -15.44
C VAL A 148 -0.60 -11.75 -15.79
N ALA A 149 0.17 -12.35 -14.87
CA ALA A 149 0.74 -13.68 -15.06
C ALA A 149 -0.33 -14.75 -15.24
N GLY A 150 -1.41 -14.67 -14.46
CA GLY A 150 -2.55 -15.58 -14.55
C GLY A 150 -3.26 -15.48 -15.89
N ALA A 151 -3.56 -14.27 -16.36
CA ALA A 151 -4.19 -14.04 -17.65
C ALA A 151 -3.32 -14.55 -18.82
N LEU A 152 -2.01 -14.30 -18.79
CA LEU A 152 -1.08 -14.81 -19.80
C LEU A 152 -1.01 -16.34 -19.80
N ALA A 153 -0.92 -16.96 -18.63
CA ALA A 153 -0.90 -18.41 -18.51
C ALA A 153 -2.21 -19.06 -18.99
N LEU A 154 -3.37 -18.47 -18.68
CA LEU A 154 -4.66 -18.90 -19.22
C LEU A 154 -4.71 -18.75 -20.74
N GLY A 155 -4.19 -17.65 -21.29
CA GLY A 155 -4.07 -17.45 -22.74
C GLY A 155 -3.20 -18.53 -23.41
N LEU A 156 -2.05 -18.86 -22.81
CA LEU A 156 -1.19 -19.96 -23.28
C LEU A 156 -1.89 -21.32 -23.18
N ALA A 157 -2.71 -21.53 -22.15
CA ALA A 157 -3.46 -22.75 -21.98
C ALA A 157 -4.49 -22.95 -23.10
N VAL A 158 -5.24 -21.91 -23.43
CA VAL A 158 -6.20 -21.90 -24.54
C VAL A 158 -5.48 -22.09 -25.87
N LEU A 159 -4.38 -21.37 -26.09
CA LEU A 159 -3.60 -21.49 -27.32
C LEU A 159 -3.09 -22.92 -27.52
N ARG A 160 -2.49 -23.53 -26.48
CA ARG A 160 -2.03 -24.92 -26.51
C ARG A 160 -3.18 -25.90 -26.78
N ALA A 161 -4.35 -25.68 -26.17
CA ALA A 161 -5.50 -26.56 -26.36
C ALA A 161 -5.99 -26.53 -27.82
N VAL A 162 -5.96 -25.36 -28.48
CA VAL A 162 -6.41 -25.19 -29.87
C VAL A 162 -5.37 -25.62 -30.89
N THR A 163 -4.09 -25.28 -30.70
CA THR A 163 -3.04 -25.50 -31.71
C THR A 163 -2.18 -26.74 -31.44
N GLY A 164 -2.35 -27.41 -30.30
CA GLY A 164 -1.47 -28.48 -29.84
C GLY A 164 -0.16 -27.97 -29.22
N PRO A 165 0.94 -28.77 -29.25
CA PRO A 165 2.21 -28.41 -28.65
C PRO A 165 2.76 -27.08 -29.18
N LEU A 166 3.00 -26.13 -28.26
CA LEU A 166 3.54 -24.83 -28.61
C LEU A 166 5.07 -24.89 -28.79
N PRO A 167 5.64 -24.12 -29.74
CA PRO A 167 7.08 -23.88 -29.80
C PRO A 167 7.58 -23.29 -28.49
N ALA A 168 8.74 -23.73 -28.00
CA ALA A 168 9.29 -23.30 -26.70
C ALA A 168 9.51 -21.78 -26.59
N ALA A 169 9.69 -21.09 -27.72
CA ALA A 169 9.84 -19.64 -27.77
C ALA A 169 8.60 -18.89 -27.24
N VAL A 170 7.39 -19.41 -27.50
CA VAL A 170 6.14 -18.75 -27.11
C VAL A 170 5.99 -18.62 -25.58
N PRO A 171 6.04 -19.71 -24.78
CA PRO A 171 6.00 -19.60 -23.33
C PRO A 171 7.24 -18.87 -22.80
N ALA A 172 8.43 -19.04 -23.40
CA ALA A 172 9.63 -18.34 -22.96
C ALA A 172 9.46 -16.81 -23.03
N VAL A 173 8.92 -16.28 -24.14
CA VAL A 173 8.64 -14.85 -24.27
C VAL A 173 7.61 -14.37 -23.24
N ALA A 174 6.55 -15.14 -23.00
CA ALA A 174 5.57 -14.80 -21.97
C ALA A 174 6.19 -14.75 -20.57
N PHE A 175 7.00 -15.74 -20.20
CA PHE A 175 7.71 -15.77 -18.93
C PHE A 175 8.72 -14.62 -18.79
N LEU A 176 9.45 -14.30 -19.86
CA LEU A 176 10.35 -13.14 -19.89
C LEU A 176 9.59 -11.82 -19.72
N GLY A 177 8.41 -11.69 -20.35
CA GLY A 177 7.54 -10.54 -20.18
C GLY A 177 7.08 -10.36 -18.72
N VAL A 178 6.64 -11.44 -18.08
CA VAL A 178 6.26 -11.42 -16.65
C VAL A 178 7.47 -11.10 -15.77
N ALA A 179 8.63 -11.72 -16.02
CA ALA A 179 9.85 -11.45 -15.27
C ALA A 179 10.30 -9.98 -15.42
N GLY A 180 10.20 -9.43 -16.64
CA GLY A 180 10.45 -8.02 -16.92
C GLY A 180 9.48 -7.10 -16.17
N ALA A 181 8.19 -7.43 -16.13
CA ALA A 181 7.19 -6.68 -15.36
C ALA A 181 7.47 -6.73 -13.85
N VAL A 182 7.83 -7.90 -13.30
CA VAL A 182 8.24 -8.06 -11.90
C VAL A 182 9.46 -7.18 -11.60
N TYR A 183 10.47 -7.21 -12.45
CA TYR A 183 11.67 -6.38 -12.30
C TYR A 183 11.34 -4.89 -12.35
N ALA A 184 10.61 -4.45 -13.39
CA ALA A 184 10.25 -3.06 -13.60
C ALA A 184 9.33 -2.48 -12.52
N SER A 185 8.53 -3.32 -11.85
CA SER A 185 7.64 -2.91 -10.76
C SER A 185 8.38 -2.53 -9.46
N GLY A 186 9.65 -2.93 -9.31
CA GLY A 186 10.40 -2.74 -8.08
C GLY A 186 9.88 -3.57 -6.89
N LEU A 187 9.04 -4.59 -7.13
CA LEU A 187 8.44 -5.44 -6.09
C LEU A 187 9.49 -6.02 -5.12
N LEU A 188 10.63 -6.45 -5.64
CA LEU A 188 11.73 -6.98 -4.82
C LEU A 188 12.26 -5.94 -3.83
N GLY A 189 12.35 -4.67 -4.24
CA GLY A 189 12.73 -3.57 -3.37
C GLY A 189 11.67 -3.30 -2.30
N GLN A 190 10.40 -3.35 -2.66
CA GLN A 190 9.28 -3.19 -1.72
C GLN A 190 9.26 -4.30 -0.67
N LEU A 191 9.41 -5.57 -1.06
CA LEU A 191 9.47 -6.71 -0.14
C LEU A 191 10.68 -6.66 0.79
N ARG A 192 11.85 -6.26 0.28
CA ARG A 192 13.06 -6.07 1.12
C ARG A 192 12.88 -4.96 2.15
N ARG A 193 12.22 -3.85 1.77
CA ARG A 193 11.88 -2.77 2.70
C ARG A 193 10.92 -3.24 3.80
N LEU A 194 9.88 -3.99 3.41
CA LEU A 194 8.91 -4.53 4.36
C LEU A 194 9.56 -5.47 5.38
N ARG A 195 10.46 -6.34 4.94
CA ARG A 195 11.17 -7.28 5.84
C ARG A 195 12.07 -6.60 6.87
N ARG A 196 12.52 -5.38 6.59
CA ARG A 196 13.38 -4.58 7.49
C ARG A 196 12.61 -3.60 8.36
N ALA A 197 11.30 -3.47 8.17
CA ALA A 197 10.50 -2.48 8.89
C ALA A 197 10.12 -3.01 10.28
N ASP A 198 10.39 -2.22 11.31
CA ASP A 198 9.98 -2.55 12.67
C ASP A 198 8.44 -2.51 12.83
N PRO A 199 7.89 -3.35 13.73
CA PRO A 199 6.47 -3.29 14.05
C PRO A 199 6.13 -1.97 14.74
N VAL A 200 5.38 -1.11 14.04
CA VAL A 200 4.81 0.11 14.63
C VAL A 200 3.55 -0.26 15.40
N ARG A 201 3.50 0.11 16.69
CA ARG A 201 2.33 -0.10 17.55
C ARG A 201 1.22 0.88 17.20
N PRO A 202 -0.06 0.48 17.30
CA PRO A 202 -1.16 1.40 17.17
C PRO A 202 -1.09 2.46 18.29
N PRO A 203 -1.28 3.74 17.96
CA PRO A 203 -1.34 4.80 18.97
C PRO A 203 -2.56 4.60 19.86
N THR A 204 -2.39 4.73 21.18
CA THR A 204 -3.44 4.53 22.19
C THR A 204 -4.06 5.83 22.70
N GLY A 205 -3.83 6.95 22.00
CA GLY A 205 -4.32 8.28 22.39
C GLY A 205 -3.29 9.37 22.13
N LEU A 206 -3.49 10.55 22.75
CA LEU A 206 -2.46 11.59 22.78
C LEU A 206 -1.31 11.16 23.71
N PRO A 207 -0.05 11.41 23.32
CA PRO A 207 1.08 11.18 24.21
C PRO A 207 0.97 12.07 25.46
N THR A 208 1.44 11.57 26.61
CA THR A 208 1.48 12.34 27.85
C THR A 208 2.40 13.57 27.70
N ALA A 209 2.16 14.61 28.49
CA ALA A 209 2.96 15.84 28.42
C ALA A 209 4.47 15.57 28.63
N ALA A 210 4.81 14.66 29.56
CA ALA A 210 6.18 14.21 29.78
C ALA A 210 6.79 13.50 28.55
N ALA A 211 6.01 12.65 27.88
CA ALA A 211 6.47 11.94 26.67
C ALA A 211 6.55 12.86 25.43
N ALA A 212 5.85 14.00 25.42
CA ALA A 212 5.95 14.99 24.37
C ALA A 212 7.21 15.86 24.49
N ASP A 213 7.71 16.08 25.71
CA ASP A 213 8.90 16.91 26.00
C ASP A 213 10.22 16.10 25.87
N ASP A 214 10.19 14.80 26.15
CA ASP A 214 11.37 13.91 26.11
C ASP A 214 11.84 13.55 24.68
N ARG A 215 11.00 13.78 23.65
CA ARG A 215 11.32 13.49 22.23
C ARG A 215 12.18 14.57 21.56
N GLY A 216 13.08 15.20 22.31
CA GLY A 216 13.98 16.27 21.87
C GLY A 216 15.07 15.86 20.85
N GLU A 217 15.04 14.63 20.34
CA GLU A 217 15.91 14.28 19.22
C GLU A 217 15.45 15.01 17.95
N PRO A 218 16.34 15.77 17.28
CA PRO A 218 16.02 16.41 16.03
C PRO A 218 15.59 15.35 15.01
N LEU A 219 14.63 15.73 14.15
CA LEU A 219 13.96 14.97 13.09
C LEU A 219 14.93 14.27 12.10
N GLY A 220 15.81 13.39 12.57
CA GLY A 220 16.86 12.73 11.78
C GLY A 220 16.36 11.60 10.87
N GLY A 221 15.04 11.39 10.80
CA GLY A 221 14.42 10.31 10.05
C GLY A 221 13.51 10.73 8.90
N GLN A 222 13.26 12.03 8.69
CA GLN A 222 12.46 12.48 7.54
C GLN A 222 13.28 12.43 6.26
N GLN A 223 13.43 11.24 5.69
CA GLN A 223 13.66 11.13 4.26
C GLN A 223 12.36 11.57 3.59
N CYS A 224 12.32 12.79 3.06
CA CYS A 224 11.31 13.16 2.08
C CYS A 224 11.30 12.08 1.00
N PHE A 225 10.21 11.32 0.91
CA PHE A 225 10.02 10.37 -0.19
C PHE A 225 9.82 11.21 -1.46
N VAL A 226 10.91 11.54 -2.13
CA VAL A 226 10.87 12.02 -3.51
C VAL A 226 10.44 10.81 -4.33
N GLY A 227 9.21 10.86 -4.85
CA GLY A 227 8.74 9.86 -5.79
C GLY A 227 9.77 9.75 -6.90
N GLY A 228 10.23 8.54 -7.19
CA GLY A 228 11.19 8.29 -8.25
C GLY A 228 10.58 8.65 -9.60
N GLU A 229 10.72 9.90 -10.01
CA GLU A 229 10.79 10.26 -11.41
C GLU A 229 12.02 9.53 -11.95
N ARG A 230 11.78 8.61 -12.87
CA ARG A 230 12.84 8.03 -13.68
C ARG A 230 13.46 9.20 -14.43
N ASP A 231 14.72 9.53 -14.13
CA ASP A 231 15.59 10.28 -15.03
C ASP A 231 15.63 9.50 -16.35
N GLY A 232 14.74 9.91 -17.25
CA GLY A 232 14.76 9.58 -18.66
C GLY A 232 15.12 10.84 -19.40
N ASP A 233 16.38 11.26 -19.30
CA ASP A 233 17.03 12.13 -20.26
C ASP A 233 18.54 12.06 -20.01
N ASP A 234 19.20 11.20 -20.80
CA ASP A 234 20.57 11.36 -21.27
C ASP A 234 20.86 10.23 -22.27
N ALA A 235 20.13 10.27 -23.38
CA ALA A 235 20.43 9.51 -24.58
C ALA A 235 20.28 10.41 -25.82
N GLU A 236 20.97 11.55 -25.80
CA GLU A 236 21.38 12.25 -27.03
C GLU A 236 22.81 12.79 -26.85
N ARG A 237 23.80 11.94 -27.10
CA ARG A 237 25.08 12.27 -27.75
C ARG A 237 25.69 11.03 -28.41
#